data_AF-A0A9P3LI02-F1
#
_entry.id   AF-A0A9P3LI02-F1
#
_cell.length_a   1.000
_cell.length_b   1.000
_cell.length_c   1.000
_cell.angle_alpha   90.00
_cell.angle_beta   90.00
_cell.angle_gamma   90.00
#
_symmetry.space_group_name_H-M   'P 1'
#
loop_
_entity.id
_entity.type
_entity.pdbx_description
1 polymer ?
#
loop_
_entity_poly.entity_id
_entity_poly.type
_entity_poly.pdbx_seq_one_letter_code
_entity_poly.pdbx_strand_id
1 'polypeptide(L)'
;MNSLYTLGVRQTNSIQSDLERLRNGDTSAALLGQISASLAAMARTVDDYDSMAKREMIKAKQEKAMMRVQKFRSDYADLRSQFEAIKVEREAATRSELFASSSSSAVPISPAPGDSRRRFLSTQQPTNTVSESPFRGPEPLPMSSLREDHALREHDFINNTGSQLDEFIARGQAVLGDLREQKDIMKGAKKRVLDAANTLGLSRNVIGWIERRSTQDMYIFIVGAIFTFVCFFLIWKYLG
;
A
#
# COMPACT_ATOMS: atom_id res chain seq x y z
N MET A 1 -11.29 -21.59 13.28
CA MET A 1 -10.86 -20.40 14.06
C MET A 1 -9.41 -20.48 14.54
N ASN A 2 -8.99 -21.48 15.34
CA ASN A 2 -7.60 -21.49 15.84
C ASN A 2 -6.52 -21.53 14.73
N SER A 3 -6.76 -22.26 13.63
CA SER A 3 -5.85 -22.29 12.47
C SER A 3 -5.65 -20.91 11.82
N LEU A 4 -6.74 -20.18 11.58
CA LEU A 4 -6.71 -18.82 11.03
C LEU A 4 -6.02 -17.83 11.97
N TYR A 5 -6.23 -17.98 13.28
CA TYR A 5 -5.54 -17.15 14.26
C TYR A 5 -4.02 -17.36 14.19
N THR A 6 -3.56 -18.62 14.19
CA THR A 6 -2.13 -18.94 14.07
C THR A 6 -1.55 -18.47 12.74
N LEU A 7 -2.31 -18.57 11.65
CA LEU A 7 -1.91 -18.04 10.35
C LEU A 7 -1.75 -16.52 10.39
N GLY A 8 -2.73 -15.80 10.95
CA GLY A 8 -2.69 -14.35 11.11
C GLY A 8 -1.48 -13.90 11.92
N VAL A 9 -1.20 -14.53 13.06
CA VAL A 9 -0.01 -14.23 13.88
C VAL A 9 1.28 -14.46 13.08
N ARG A 10 1.37 -15.55 12.32
CA ARG A 10 2.55 -15.83 11.49
C ARG A 10 2.73 -14.76 10.40
N GLN A 11 1.65 -14.35 9.75
CA GLN A 11 1.66 -13.30 8.73
C GLN A 11 2.11 -11.96 9.33
N THR A 12 1.58 -11.57 10.49
CA THR A 12 2.01 -10.37 11.22
C THR A 12 3.52 -10.39 11.48
N ASN A 13 4.04 -11.50 12.01
CA ASN A 13 5.47 -11.63 12.31
C ASN A 13 6.35 -11.59 11.05
N SER A 14 5.92 -12.21 9.94
CA SER A 14 6.66 -12.14 8.67
C SER A 14 6.68 -10.73 8.08
N ILE A 15 5.56 -10.00 8.16
CA ILE A 15 5.47 -8.62 7.66
C ILE A 15 6.36 -7.71 8.53
N GLN A 16 6.40 -7.92 9.84
CA GLN A 16 7.30 -7.19 10.73
C GLN A 16 8.77 -7.43 10.37
N SER A 17 9.19 -8.68 10.17
CA SER A 17 10.58 -8.97 9.78
C SER A 17 10.94 -8.39 8.41
N ASP A 18 9.99 -8.39 7.46
CA ASP A 18 10.21 -7.82 6.12
C ASP A 18 10.27 -6.28 6.20
N LEU A 19 9.45 -5.64 7.04
CA LEU A 19 9.54 -4.19 7.31
C LEU A 19 10.84 -3.80 8.00
N GLU A 20 11.35 -4.62 8.91
CA GLU A 20 12.65 -4.40 9.55
C GLU A 20 13.79 -4.46 8.53
N ARG A 21 13.76 -5.44 7.60
CA ARG A 21 14.71 -5.49 6.48
C ARG A 21 14.65 -4.22 5.62
N LEU A 22 13.43 -3.75 5.35
CA LEU A 22 13.21 -2.53 4.57
C LEU A 22 13.75 -1.29 5.31
N ARG A 23 13.54 -1.20 6.62
CA ARG A 23 14.12 -0.15 7.47
C ARG A 23 15.65 -0.19 7.50
N ASN A 24 16.23 -1.39 7.50
CA ASN A 24 17.69 -1.58 7.50
C ASN A 24 18.36 -1.25 6.15
N GLY A 25 17.58 -0.89 5.12
CA GLY A 25 18.08 -0.40 3.84
C GLY A 25 17.94 -1.37 2.67
N ASP A 26 17.43 -2.58 2.87
CA ASP A 26 17.13 -3.51 1.77
C ASP A 26 15.89 -3.02 1.02
N THR A 27 16.12 -2.40 -0.14
CA THR A 27 15.09 -1.75 -0.97
C THR A 27 14.86 -2.50 -2.28
N SER A 28 15.00 -3.81 -2.26
CA SER A 28 14.74 -4.61 -3.46
C SER A 28 13.26 -4.50 -3.87
N ALA A 29 13.01 -4.29 -5.16
CA ALA A 29 11.65 -4.29 -5.72
C ALA A 29 10.91 -5.59 -5.39
N ALA A 30 11.65 -6.71 -5.31
CA ALA A 30 11.15 -8.00 -4.86
C ALA A 30 10.61 -7.96 -3.42
N LEU A 31 11.35 -7.36 -2.48
CA LEU A 31 10.93 -7.25 -1.08
C LEU A 31 9.74 -6.30 -0.91
N LEU A 32 9.70 -5.18 -1.65
CA LEU A 32 8.53 -4.30 -1.71
C LEU A 32 7.27 -5.03 -2.23
N GLY A 33 7.42 -5.81 -3.29
CA GLY A 33 6.34 -6.65 -3.84
C GLY A 33 5.93 -7.78 -2.89
N GLN A 34 6.89 -8.38 -2.19
CA GLN A 34 6.61 -9.41 -1.18
C GLN A 34 5.80 -8.84 -0.01
N ILE A 35 6.16 -7.66 0.51
CA ILE A 35 5.43 -7.01 1.59
C ILE A 35 4.03 -6.60 1.15
N SER A 36 3.88 -6.04 -0.06
CA SER A 36 2.57 -5.65 -0.56
C SER A 36 1.65 -6.87 -0.74
N ALA A 37 2.18 -7.98 -1.24
CA ALA A 37 1.46 -9.25 -1.39
C ALA A 37 1.09 -9.87 -0.03
N SER A 38 2.02 -9.90 0.93
CA SER A 38 1.77 -10.46 2.27
C SER A 38 0.77 -9.62 3.06
N LEU A 39 0.78 -8.30 2.89
CA LEU A 39 -0.21 -7.39 3.46
C LEU A 39 -1.60 -7.62 2.85
N ALA A 40 -1.69 -7.80 1.53
CA ALA A 40 -2.96 -8.16 0.88
C ALA A 40 -3.48 -9.54 1.33
N ALA A 41 -2.60 -10.51 1.55
CA ALA A 41 -2.95 -11.81 2.11
C ALA A 41 -3.46 -11.69 3.56
N MET A 42 -2.82 -10.86 4.39
CA MET A 42 -3.24 -10.59 5.77
C MET A 42 -4.62 -9.92 5.82
N ALA A 43 -4.91 -8.98 4.92
CA ALA A 43 -6.24 -8.37 4.83
C ALA A 43 -7.34 -9.43 4.63
N ARG A 44 -7.10 -10.39 3.71
CA ARG A 44 -8.03 -11.50 3.47
C ARG A 44 -8.19 -12.40 4.69
N THR A 45 -7.10 -12.75 5.38
CA THR A 45 -7.19 -13.61 6.57
C THR A 45 -7.93 -12.93 7.71
N VAL A 46 -7.80 -11.62 7.86
CA VAL A 46 -8.58 -10.83 8.84
C VAL A 46 -10.07 -10.83 8.49
N ASP A 47 -10.42 -10.64 7.23
CA ASP A 47 -11.82 -10.70 6.77
C ASP A 47 -12.42 -12.11 6.95
N ASP A 48 -11.66 -13.15 6.62
CA ASP A 48 -12.07 -14.54 6.84
C ASP A 48 -12.27 -14.82 8.34
N TYR A 49 -11.38 -14.31 9.19
CA TYR A 49 -11.49 -14.47 10.65
C TYR A 49 -12.69 -13.70 11.23
N ASP A 50 -12.98 -12.50 10.73
CA ASP A 50 -14.17 -11.71 11.09
C ASP A 50 -15.47 -12.44 10.69
N SER A 51 -15.49 -13.03 9.48
CA SER A 51 -16.64 -13.83 9.04
C SER A 51 -16.88 -15.05 9.92
N MET A 52 -15.82 -15.73 10.37
CA MET A 52 -15.92 -16.85 11.31
C MET A 52 -16.35 -16.40 12.70
N ALA A 53 -15.85 -15.27 13.19
CA ALA A 53 -16.21 -14.71 14.48
C ALA A 53 -17.71 -14.38 14.55
N LYS A 54 -18.26 -13.78 13.50
CA LYS A 54 -19.70 -13.46 13.39
C LYS A 54 -20.60 -14.70 13.37
N ARG A 55 -20.11 -15.81 12.82
CA ARG A 55 -20.83 -17.09 12.72
C ARG A 55 -20.74 -17.96 13.98
N GLU A 56 -19.91 -17.58 14.95
CA GLU A 56 -19.75 -18.35 16.19
C GLU A 56 -21.01 -18.23 17.07
N MET A 57 -21.63 -19.37 17.38
CA MET A 57 -22.89 -19.45 18.14
C MET A 57 -22.69 -19.25 19.65
N ILE A 58 -21.47 -19.49 20.16
CA ILE A 58 -21.16 -19.37 21.59
C ILE A 58 -20.71 -17.93 21.88
N LYS A 59 -21.57 -17.14 22.55
CA LYS A 59 -21.34 -15.71 22.83
C LYS A 59 -19.98 -15.41 23.46
N ALA A 60 -19.55 -16.20 24.45
CA ALA A 60 -18.23 -16.01 25.08
C ALA A 60 -17.03 -16.27 24.15
N LYS A 61 -17.16 -17.19 23.17
CA LYS A 61 -16.13 -17.43 22.15
C LYS A 61 -16.18 -16.37 21.06
N GLN A 62 -17.38 -15.92 20.68
CA GLN A 62 -17.60 -14.84 19.74
C GLN A 62 -16.95 -13.54 20.23
N GLU A 63 -17.15 -13.15 21.49
CA GLU A 63 -16.54 -11.95 22.07
C GLU A 63 -15.00 -12.03 22.01
N LYS A 64 -14.41 -13.17 22.40
CA LYS A 64 -12.95 -13.39 22.28
C LYS A 64 -12.45 -13.34 20.83
N ALA A 65 -13.21 -13.91 19.90
CA ALA A 65 -12.87 -13.87 18.48
C ALA A 65 -12.95 -12.43 17.93
N MET A 66 -13.98 -11.66 18.29
CA MET A 66 -14.14 -10.26 17.91
C MET A 66 -13.02 -9.37 18.45
N MET A 67 -12.58 -9.58 19.71
CA MET A 67 -11.40 -8.88 20.25
C MET A 67 -10.13 -9.19 19.45
N ARG A 68 -9.94 -10.44 19.02
CA ARG A 68 -8.79 -10.83 18.19
C ARG A 68 -8.87 -10.23 16.79
N VAL A 69 -10.05 -10.16 16.17
CA VAL A 69 -10.28 -9.46 14.89
C VAL A 69 -9.90 -7.99 15.03
N GLN A 70 -10.34 -7.33 16.10
CA GLN A 70 -10.04 -5.92 16.34
C GLN A 70 -8.54 -5.69 16.52
N LYS A 71 -7.86 -6.58 17.24
CA LYS A 71 -6.39 -6.55 17.34
C LYS A 71 -5.73 -6.68 15.97
N PHE A 72 -6.10 -7.68 15.18
CA PHE A 72 -5.51 -7.86 13.85
C PHE A 72 -5.80 -6.68 12.90
N ARG A 73 -6.95 -6.02 13.03
CA ARG A 73 -7.25 -4.79 12.27
C ARG A 73 -6.36 -3.62 12.67
N SER A 74 -6.10 -3.46 13.97
CA SER A 74 -5.13 -2.47 14.46
C SER A 74 -3.74 -2.78 13.92
N ASP A 75 -3.26 -4.02 14.13
CA ASP A 75 -1.95 -4.46 13.68
C ASP A 75 -1.78 -4.26 12.16
N TYR A 76 -2.81 -4.59 11.37
CA TYR A 76 -2.83 -4.36 9.93
C TYR A 76 -2.70 -2.87 9.56
N ALA A 77 -3.46 -2.01 10.23
CA ALA A 77 -3.43 -0.56 9.99
C ALA A 77 -2.04 0.02 10.31
N ASP A 78 -1.44 -0.40 11.42
CA ASP A 78 -0.12 0.03 11.84
C ASP A 78 0.97 -0.43 10.86
N LEU A 79 0.96 -1.71 10.46
CA LEU A 79 1.90 -2.26 9.48
C LEU A 79 1.76 -1.57 8.12
N ARG A 80 0.51 -1.28 7.70
CA ARG A 80 0.25 -0.56 6.45
C ARG A 80 0.76 0.86 6.50
N SER A 81 0.54 1.55 7.62
CA SER A 81 1.04 2.91 7.82
C SER A 81 2.57 2.96 7.80
N GLN A 82 3.24 2.00 8.43
CA GLN A 82 4.70 1.91 8.42
C GLN A 82 5.24 1.67 7.00
N PHE A 83 4.62 0.75 6.26
CA PHE A 83 5.02 0.47 4.88
C PHE A 83 4.88 1.71 3.97
N GLU A 84 3.76 2.42 4.05
CA GLU A 84 3.53 3.63 3.24
C GLU A 84 4.46 4.77 3.68
N ALA A 85 4.71 4.96 4.98
CA ALA A 85 5.63 5.99 5.47
C ALA A 85 7.05 5.77 4.92
N ILE A 86 7.58 4.55 5.01
CA ILE A 86 8.93 4.26 4.51
C ILE A 86 8.98 4.38 2.98
N LYS A 87 7.92 3.97 2.29
CA LYS A 87 7.82 4.12 0.84
C LYS A 87 7.86 5.59 0.42
N VAL A 88 7.08 6.46 1.08
CA VAL A 88 7.03 7.90 0.80
C VAL A 88 8.36 8.58 1.12
N GLU A 89 8.97 8.28 2.26
CA GLU A 89 10.28 8.83 2.66
C GLU A 89 11.36 8.51 1.60
N ARG A 90 11.37 7.28 1.09
CA ARG A 90 12.32 6.84 0.06
C ARG A 90 12.01 7.38 -1.32
N GLU A 91 10.74 7.49 -1.69
CA GLU A 91 10.35 8.15 -2.94
C GLU A 91 10.74 9.64 -2.92
N ALA A 92 10.62 10.30 -1.77
CA ALA A 92 11.11 11.67 -1.59
C ALA A 92 12.65 11.76 -1.68
N ALA A 93 13.37 10.81 -1.06
CA ALA A 93 14.83 10.75 -1.13
C ALA A 93 15.34 10.53 -2.57
N THR A 94 14.82 9.51 -3.27
CA THR A 94 15.17 9.24 -4.68
C THR A 94 14.82 10.41 -5.60
N ARG A 95 13.65 11.02 -5.40
CA ARG A 95 13.24 12.23 -6.13
C ARG A 95 14.20 13.39 -5.86
N SER A 96 14.63 13.59 -4.62
CA SER A 96 15.61 14.62 -4.26
C SER A 96 17.00 14.36 -4.85
N GLU A 97 17.44 13.11 -4.94
CA GLU A 97 18.69 12.73 -5.60
C GLU A 97 18.63 12.97 -7.11
N LEU A 98 17.50 12.66 -7.76
CA LEU A 98 17.28 12.97 -9.18
C LEU A 98 17.25 14.49 -9.42
N PHE A 99 16.63 15.27 -8.54
CA PHE A 99 16.66 16.73 -8.62
C PHE A 99 18.04 17.33 -8.32
N ALA A 100 18.81 16.75 -7.40
CA ALA A 100 20.18 17.17 -7.12
C ALA A 100 21.13 16.83 -8.28
N SER A 101 20.93 15.67 -8.92
CA SER A 101 21.64 15.24 -10.13
C SER A 101 21.24 16.08 -11.35
N SER A 102 20.00 16.56 -11.41
CA SER A 102 19.53 17.53 -12.38
C SER A 102 20.02 18.96 -12.09
N SER A 103 20.40 19.26 -10.85
CA SER A 103 20.94 20.58 -10.47
C SER A 103 22.44 20.66 -10.72
N SER A 104 23.15 19.54 -10.81
CA SER A 104 24.56 19.48 -11.24
C SER A 104 24.74 19.52 -12.77
N SER A 105 23.67 19.33 -13.56
CA SER A 105 23.64 19.65 -15.00
C SER A 105 23.15 21.07 -15.31
N ALA A 106 22.70 21.82 -14.30
CA ALA A 106 22.33 23.23 -14.41
C ALA A 106 23.49 24.14 -13.95
N VAL A 107 24.64 24.05 -14.62
CA VAL A 107 25.63 25.13 -14.54
C VAL A 107 25.06 26.33 -15.31
N PRO A 108 24.90 27.52 -14.71
CA PRO A 108 24.57 28.70 -15.47
C PRO A 108 25.74 28.97 -16.42
N ILE A 109 25.46 29.01 -17.72
CA ILE A 109 26.40 29.39 -18.76
C ILE A 109 26.82 30.84 -18.50
N SER A 110 27.94 31.04 -17.81
CA SER A 110 28.71 32.27 -17.79
C SER A 110 30.13 31.91 -18.22
N PRO A 111 30.66 32.50 -19.30
CA PRO A 111 31.95 32.11 -19.85
C PRO A 111 33.07 32.82 -19.06
N ALA A 112 33.76 32.09 -18.20
CA ALA A 112 35.05 32.52 -17.65
C ALA A 112 36.05 31.36 -17.77
N PRO A 113 37.28 31.61 -18.29
CA PRO A 113 38.20 30.53 -18.62
C PRO A 113 39.03 30.12 -17.40
N GLY A 114 39.04 28.82 -17.13
CA GLY A 114 40.05 28.17 -16.30
C GLY A 114 39.61 27.89 -14.87
N ASP A 115 39.03 26.72 -14.62
CA ASP A 115 39.53 25.80 -13.58
C ASP A 115 38.80 24.44 -13.66
N SER A 116 39.33 23.52 -14.47
CA SER A 116 38.81 22.15 -14.60
C SER A 116 39.73 21.15 -13.92
N ARG A 117 40.08 21.38 -12.65
CA ARG A 117 40.73 20.34 -11.83
C ARG A 117 40.12 20.31 -10.44
N ARG A 118 39.22 19.33 -10.21
CA ARG A 118 39.42 18.29 -9.18
C ARG A 118 38.23 17.33 -9.07
N ARG A 119 38.60 16.04 -9.04
CA ARG A 119 38.02 14.95 -8.23
C ARG A 119 37.06 14.00 -8.95
N PHE A 120 37.64 13.00 -9.63
CA PHE A 120 37.58 11.61 -9.15
C PHE A 120 38.81 10.83 -9.65
N LEU A 121 39.42 10.08 -8.74
CA LEU A 121 40.71 9.41 -8.90
C LEU A 121 40.45 7.90 -9.04
N SER A 122 40.91 7.26 -10.11
CA SER A 122 41.48 5.90 -10.07
C SER A 122 42.20 5.54 -11.38
N THR A 123 43.54 5.48 -11.28
CA THR A 123 44.46 4.48 -11.86
C THR A 123 44.64 4.36 -13.39
N GLN A 124 45.64 5.06 -13.97
CA GLN A 124 46.88 4.47 -14.58
C GLN A 124 47.76 5.55 -15.29
N GLN A 125 49.08 5.46 -15.09
CA GLN A 125 50.19 6.22 -15.71
C GLN A 125 50.62 5.62 -17.07
N PRO A 126 51.64 6.16 -17.80
CA PRO A 126 52.23 7.50 -17.87
C PRO A 126 52.24 8.05 -19.34
N THR A 127 52.48 9.35 -19.61
CA THR A 127 53.76 9.87 -20.16
C THR A 127 53.56 11.30 -20.68
N ASN A 128 54.67 12.03 -20.73
CA ASN A 128 54.91 13.27 -21.46
C ASN A 128 54.58 14.60 -20.74
N THR A 129 55.58 15.00 -19.97
CA THR A 129 56.07 16.36 -19.78
C THR A 129 55.78 17.30 -20.97
N VAL A 130 55.02 18.37 -20.73
CA VAL A 130 55.13 19.60 -21.54
C VAL A 130 55.31 20.76 -20.58
N SER A 131 56.51 21.31 -20.59
CA SER A 131 56.89 22.52 -19.88
C SER A 131 56.11 23.72 -20.44
N GLU A 132 55.31 24.38 -19.61
CA GLU A 132 54.65 25.65 -19.96
C GLU A 132 55.70 26.77 -19.95
N SER A 133 56.18 27.12 -21.14
CA SER A 133 56.96 28.34 -21.39
C SER A 133 56.02 29.51 -21.72
N PRO A 134 56.14 30.69 -21.07
CA PRO A 134 55.23 31.83 -21.26
C PRO A 134 55.42 32.57 -22.60
N PHE A 135 56.35 32.14 -23.45
CA PHE A 135 56.74 32.84 -24.68
C PHE A 135 56.29 32.14 -25.98
N ARG A 136 55.49 31.06 -25.91
CA ARG A 136 54.94 30.40 -27.10
C ARG A 136 53.68 31.15 -27.57
N GLY A 137 53.79 31.84 -28.70
CA GLY A 137 52.66 32.45 -29.39
C GLY A 137 51.57 31.43 -29.76
N PRO A 138 50.33 31.88 -29.99
CA PRO A 138 49.20 30.99 -30.21
C PRO A 138 49.42 30.18 -31.49
N GLU A 139 49.67 28.89 -31.33
CA GLU A 139 49.60 27.93 -32.43
C GLU A 139 48.11 27.81 -32.83
N PRO A 140 47.76 27.85 -34.13
CA PRO A 140 46.38 27.67 -34.55
C PRO A 140 45.98 26.22 -34.25
N LEU A 141 45.27 26.01 -33.14
CA LEU A 141 44.64 24.74 -32.84
C LEU A 141 43.71 24.39 -34.01
N PRO A 142 43.75 23.15 -34.54
CA PRO A 142 42.83 22.74 -35.58
C PRO A 142 41.41 22.76 -35.01
N MET A 143 40.61 23.73 -35.43
CA MET A 143 39.19 23.88 -35.09
C MET A 143 38.34 22.63 -35.44
N SER A 144 38.91 21.64 -36.13
CA SER A 144 38.28 20.34 -36.41
C SER A 144 38.17 19.46 -35.16
N SER A 145 39.20 19.41 -34.30
CA SER A 145 39.21 18.50 -33.15
C SER A 145 38.19 18.87 -32.09
N LEU A 146 37.98 20.18 -31.86
CA LEU A 146 36.95 20.71 -30.97
C LEU A 146 35.53 20.42 -31.46
N ARG A 147 35.33 20.31 -32.78
CA ARG A 147 34.02 20.06 -33.41
C ARG A 147 33.67 18.58 -33.39
N GLU A 148 34.65 17.71 -33.63
CA GLU A 148 34.48 16.25 -33.52
C GLU A 148 34.21 15.81 -32.09
N ASP A 149 34.90 16.37 -31.09
CA ASP A 149 34.62 16.10 -29.67
C ASP A 149 33.22 16.56 -29.25
N HIS A 150 32.71 17.65 -29.82
CA HIS A 150 31.32 18.10 -29.58
C HIS A 150 30.30 17.15 -30.20
N ALA A 151 30.53 16.71 -31.44
CA ALA A 151 29.63 15.82 -32.14
C ALA A 151 29.52 14.43 -31.47
N LEU A 152 30.64 13.87 -30.99
CA LEU A 152 30.64 12.60 -30.26
C LEU A 152 29.89 12.71 -28.93
N ARG A 153 30.11 13.82 -28.22
CA ARG A 153 29.46 14.06 -26.93
C ARG A 153 27.95 14.31 -27.08
N GLU A 154 27.51 14.97 -28.16
CA GLU A 154 26.09 15.07 -28.52
C GLU A 154 25.48 13.72 -28.85
N HIS A 155 26.19 12.88 -29.61
CA HIS A 155 25.71 11.56 -29.98
C HIS A 155 25.56 10.64 -28.75
N ASP A 156 26.54 10.66 -27.85
CA ASP A 156 26.48 9.93 -26.59
C ASP A 156 25.36 10.47 -25.68
N PHE A 157 25.18 11.78 -25.63
CA PHE A 157 24.08 12.40 -24.88
C PHE A 157 22.71 11.99 -25.42
N ILE A 158 22.53 11.95 -26.75
CA ILE A 158 21.28 11.55 -27.39
C ILE A 158 20.99 10.06 -27.12
N ASN A 159 21.99 9.19 -27.28
CA ASN A 159 21.83 7.75 -27.03
C ASN A 159 21.48 7.46 -25.56
N ASN A 160 22.16 8.14 -24.63
CA ASN A 160 21.93 7.96 -23.20
C ASN A 160 20.60 8.59 -22.74
N THR A 161 20.13 9.63 -23.42
CA THR A 161 18.81 10.23 -23.19
C THR A 161 17.69 9.34 -23.74
N GLY A 162 17.91 8.72 -24.91
CA GLY A 162 16.97 7.78 -25.51
C GLY A 162 16.68 6.59 -24.60
N SER A 163 17.73 5.96 -24.06
CA SER A 163 17.58 4.82 -23.14
C SER A 163 16.86 5.21 -21.83
N GLN A 164 17.16 6.38 -21.28
CA GLN A 164 16.50 6.87 -20.06
C GLN A 164 15.02 7.22 -20.31
N LEU A 165 14.68 7.82 -21.46
CA LEU A 165 13.30 8.11 -21.83
C LEU A 165 12.48 6.83 -22.00
N ASP A 166 13.05 5.81 -22.62
CA ASP A 166 12.39 4.51 -22.75
C ASP A 166 12.14 3.86 -21.39
N GLU A 167 13.09 3.96 -20.46
CA GLU A 167 12.90 3.48 -19.09
C GLU A 167 11.83 4.27 -18.33
N PHE A 168 11.77 5.59 -18.52
CA PHE A 168 10.69 6.42 -17.96
C PHE A 168 9.31 6.08 -18.54
N ILE A 169 9.23 5.79 -19.84
CA ILE A 169 7.98 5.38 -20.49
C ILE A 169 7.55 4.01 -19.97
N ALA A 170 8.47 3.04 -19.87
CA ALA A 170 8.19 1.72 -19.33
C ALA A 170 7.70 1.81 -17.87
N ARG A 171 8.36 2.63 -17.05
CA ARG A 171 7.94 2.89 -15.66
C ARG A 171 6.60 3.61 -15.60
N GLY A 172 6.35 4.58 -16.48
CA GLY A 172 5.08 5.29 -16.60
C GLY A 172 3.93 4.36 -16.96
N GLN A 173 4.15 3.43 -17.89
CA GLN A 173 3.18 2.41 -18.27
C GLN A 173 2.87 1.45 -17.10
N ALA A 174 3.90 1.02 -16.36
CA ALA A 174 3.72 0.18 -15.17
C ALA A 174 2.90 0.89 -14.09
N VAL A 175 3.21 2.15 -13.79
CA VAL A 175 2.46 2.96 -12.81
C VAL A 175 1.01 3.17 -13.23
N LEU A 176 0.75 3.45 -14.51
CA LEU A 176 -0.61 3.58 -15.03
C LEU A 176 -1.38 2.26 -14.96
N GLY A 177 -0.70 1.13 -15.16
CA GLY A 177 -1.23 -0.21 -14.95
C GLY A 177 -1.67 -0.44 -13.51
N ASP A 178 -0.79 -0.13 -12.55
CA ASP A 178 -1.05 -0.27 -11.12
C ASP A 178 -2.22 0.62 -10.67
N LEU A 179 -2.28 1.86 -11.13
CA LEU A 179 -3.39 2.78 -10.81
C LEU A 179 -4.73 2.28 -11.36
N ARG A 180 -4.73 1.67 -12.54
CA ARG A 180 -5.93 1.06 -13.13
C ARG A 180 -6.38 -0.15 -12.30
N GLU A 181 -5.46 -1.01 -11.88
CA GLU A 181 -5.77 -2.17 -11.05
C GLU A 181 -6.30 -1.73 -9.67
N GLN A 182 -5.66 -0.76 -9.03
CA GLN A 182 -6.13 -0.19 -7.76
C GLN A 182 -7.55 0.40 -7.87
N LYS A 183 -7.86 1.06 -8.99
CA LYS A 183 -9.21 1.57 -9.26
C LYS A 183 -10.24 0.45 -9.33
N ASP A 184 -9.92 -0.67 -9.97
CA ASP A 184 -10.84 -1.80 -10.07
C ASP A 184 -11.01 -2.54 -8.73
N ILE A 185 -9.95 -2.62 -7.92
CA ILE A 185 -10.03 -3.10 -6.53
C ILE A 185 -10.98 -2.21 -5.71
N MET A 186 -10.84 -0.88 -5.80
CA MET A 186 -11.68 0.06 -5.06
C MET A 186 -13.14 0.01 -5.51
N LYS A 187 -13.42 -0.19 -6.80
CA LYS A 187 -14.78 -0.44 -7.29
C LYS A 187 -15.35 -1.74 -6.71
N GLY A 188 -14.55 -2.80 -6.66
CA GLY A 188 -14.94 -4.08 -6.05
C GLY A 188 -15.27 -3.94 -4.57
N ALA A 189 -14.43 -3.21 -3.82
CA ALA A 189 -14.66 -2.89 -2.41
C ALA A 189 -15.95 -2.08 -2.23
N LYS A 190 -16.16 -1.01 -3.02
CA LYS A 190 -17.40 -0.22 -3.00
C LYS A 190 -18.63 -1.08 -3.23
N LYS A 191 -18.59 -1.97 -4.24
CA LYS A 191 -19.70 -2.87 -4.56
C LYS A 191 -20.02 -3.79 -3.38
N ARG A 192 -18.99 -4.40 -2.77
CA ARG A 192 -19.14 -5.25 -1.58
C ARG A 192 -19.70 -4.50 -0.38
N VAL A 193 -19.27 -3.26 -0.15
CA VAL A 193 -19.80 -2.40 0.92
C VAL A 193 -21.27 -2.09 0.68
N LEU A 194 -21.67 -1.80 -0.57
CA LEU A 194 -23.05 -1.51 -0.93
C LEU A 194 -23.94 -2.76 -0.80
N ASP A 195 -23.42 -3.93 -1.19
CA ASP A 195 -24.08 -5.22 -1.01
C ASP A 195 -24.22 -5.56 0.49
N ALA A 196 -23.19 -5.30 1.30
CA ALA A 196 -23.24 -5.44 2.76
C ALA A 196 -24.25 -4.48 3.40
N ALA A 197 -24.30 -3.22 2.95
CA ALA A 197 -25.27 -2.24 3.43
C ALA A 197 -26.71 -2.65 3.07
N ASN A 198 -26.95 -3.16 1.86
CA ASN A 198 -28.26 -3.68 1.45
C ASN A 198 -28.68 -4.90 2.29
N THR A 199 -27.76 -5.84 2.54
CA THR A 199 -28.05 -7.03 3.35
C THR A 199 -28.24 -6.71 4.83
N LEU A 200 -27.51 -5.74 5.38
CA LEU A 200 -27.72 -5.22 6.74
C LEU A 200 -29.05 -4.46 6.87
N GLY A 201 -29.43 -3.68 5.85
CA GLY A 201 -30.74 -3.02 5.79
C GLY A 201 -31.89 -4.03 5.75
N LEU A 202 -31.74 -5.09 4.95
CA LEU A 202 -32.70 -6.19 4.89
C LEU A 202 -32.75 -6.96 6.22
N SER A 203 -31.60 -7.23 6.83
CA SER A 203 -31.46 -7.85 8.16
C SER A 203 -32.21 -7.05 9.23
N ARG A 204 -32.12 -5.71 9.22
CA ARG A 204 -32.84 -4.86 10.18
C ARG A 204 -34.37 -4.98 10.04
N ASN A 205 -34.86 -5.10 8.81
CA ASN A 205 -36.28 -5.38 8.55
C ASN A 205 -36.69 -6.79 9.02
N VAL A 206 -35.84 -7.80 8.80
CA VAL A 206 -36.09 -9.17 9.29
C VAL A 206 -36.05 -9.23 10.82
N ILE A 207 -35.12 -8.51 11.48
CA ILE A 207 -35.05 -8.40 12.94
C ILE A 207 -36.36 -7.82 13.50
N GLY A 208 -36.88 -6.75 12.89
CA GLY A 208 -38.14 -6.13 13.31
C GLY A 208 -39.35 -7.04 13.04
N TRP A 209 -39.31 -7.85 11.98
CA TRP A 209 -40.35 -8.84 11.71
C TRP A 209 -40.35 -9.97 12.75
N ILE A 210 -39.17 -10.42 13.22
CA ILE A 210 -39.03 -11.38 14.32
C ILE A 210 -39.64 -10.82 15.62
N GLU A 211 -39.37 -9.55 15.92
CA GLU A 211 -39.82 -8.92 17.17
C GLU A 211 -41.34 -8.71 17.17
N ARG A 212 -41.93 -8.36 16.03
CA ARG A 212 -43.40 -8.32 15.86
C ARG A 212 -44.05 -9.70 16.06
N ARG A 213 -43.43 -10.77 15.59
CA ARG A 213 -43.95 -12.13 15.81
C ARG A 213 -43.94 -12.52 17.29
N SER A 214 -42.88 -12.16 18.02
CA SER A 214 -42.78 -12.42 19.46
C SER A 214 -43.81 -11.62 20.27
N THR A 215 -44.03 -10.35 19.91
CA THR A 215 -45.06 -9.53 20.57
C THR A 215 -46.47 -10.03 20.27
N GLN A 216 -46.74 -10.47 19.03
CA GLN A 216 -48.02 -11.10 18.68
C GLN A 216 -48.27 -12.39 19.47
N ASP A 217 -47.25 -13.22 19.66
CA ASP A 217 -47.34 -14.45 20.46
C ASP A 217 -47.66 -14.15 21.93
N MET A 218 -47.07 -13.09 22.50
CA MET A 218 -47.40 -12.61 23.84
C MET A 218 -48.87 -12.20 23.96
N TYR A 219 -49.43 -11.53 22.95
CA TYR A 219 -50.86 -11.18 22.94
C TYR A 219 -51.76 -12.41 22.88
N ILE A 220 -51.43 -13.40 22.04
CA ILE A 220 -52.19 -14.66 21.95
C ILE A 220 -52.18 -15.39 23.29
N PHE A 221 -51.04 -15.41 23.98
CA PHE A 221 -50.92 -15.98 25.31
C PHE A 221 -51.80 -15.26 26.35
N ILE A 222 -51.78 -13.93 26.39
CA ILE A 222 -52.60 -13.14 27.33
C ILE A 222 -54.10 -13.35 27.07
N VAL A 223 -54.53 -13.34 25.81
CA VAL A 223 -55.93 -13.61 25.45
C VAL A 223 -56.35 -15.01 25.87
N GLY A 224 -55.50 -16.02 25.63
CA GLY A 224 -55.74 -17.39 26.07
C GLY A 224 -55.86 -17.51 27.59
N ALA A 225 -55.00 -16.82 28.35
CA ALA A 225 -55.05 -16.81 29.81
C ALA A 225 -56.34 -16.15 30.34
N ILE A 226 -56.77 -15.02 29.77
CA ILE A 226 -58.03 -14.38 30.17
C ILE A 226 -59.22 -15.30 29.89
N PHE A 227 -59.24 -15.94 28.71
CA PHE A 227 -60.31 -16.86 28.34
C PHE A 227 -60.43 -18.04 29.32
N THR A 228 -59.32 -18.64 29.72
CA THR A 228 -59.34 -19.74 30.71
C THR A 228 -59.84 -19.28 32.07
N PHE A 229 -59.45 -18.09 32.54
CA PHE A 229 -60.00 -17.49 33.77
C PHE A 229 -61.51 -17.26 33.68
N VAL A 230 -62.02 -16.77 32.55
CA VAL A 230 -63.47 -16.58 32.33
C VAL A 230 -64.21 -17.92 32.38
N CYS A 231 -63.66 -18.96 31.75
CA CYS A 231 -64.24 -20.31 31.82
C CYS A 231 -64.30 -20.84 33.26
N PHE A 232 -63.23 -20.67 34.05
CA PHE A 232 -63.26 -21.04 35.47
C PHE A 232 -64.30 -20.26 36.27
N PHE A 233 -64.42 -18.96 36.02
CA PHE A 233 -65.43 -18.13 36.67
C PHE A 233 -66.86 -18.59 36.34
N LEU A 234 -67.13 -18.92 35.07
CA LEU A 234 -68.43 -19.44 34.64
C LEU A 234 -68.75 -20.78 35.30
N ILE A 235 -67.78 -21.70 35.39
CA ILE A 235 -67.95 -22.98 36.08
C ILE A 235 -68.27 -22.74 37.56
N TRP A 236 -67.54 -21.85 38.24
CA TRP A 236 -67.78 -21.53 39.64
C TRP A 236 -69.19 -20.95 39.87
N LYS A 237 -69.68 -20.11 38.95
CA LYS A 237 -71.01 -19.47 39.05
C LYS A 237 -72.18 -20.38 38.67
N TYR A 238 -71.99 -21.35 37.77
CA TYR A 238 -73.07 -22.20 37.26
C TYR A 238 -73.12 -23.60 37.92
N LEU A 239 -72.00 -24.09 38.45
CA LEU A 239 -71.88 -25.40 39.09
C LEU A 239 -71.65 -25.33 40.61
N GLY A 240 -71.45 -24.13 41.16
CA GLY A 240 -71.47 -23.79 42.59
C GLY A 240 -72.56 -22.77 42.89
#